data_AF-A0A2M7QPM7-F1
#
_entry.id   AF-A0A2M7QPM7-F1
#
_cell.length_a   1.000
_cell.length_b   1.000
_cell.length_c   1.000
_cell.angle_alpha   90.00
_cell.angle_beta   90.00
_cell.angle_gamma   90.00
#
_symmetry.space_group_name_H-M   'P 1'
#
loop_
_entity.id
_entity.type
_entity.pdbx_description
1 polymer ?
#
loop_
_entity_poly.entity_id
_entity_poly.type
_entity_poly.pdbx_seq_one_letter_code
_entity_poly.pdbx_strand_id
1 'polypeptide(L)' 'DRRSDPGEPIEGEVKPEHGHMLPITWPSAIAAFEQSAFMRDTLGEEFARVYAMMKRQEMERLLERVTDAEYDTYLRTV' A
#
# COMPACT_ATOMS: atom_id res chain seq x y z
N ASP A 1 -19.39 3.39 19.34
CA ASP A 1 -18.27 2.69 20.00
C ASP A 1 -17.99 1.33 19.39
N ARG A 2 -16.91 1.22 18.61
CA ARG A 2 -16.29 -0.07 18.26
C ARG A 2 -14.98 -0.17 19.02
N ARG A 3 -15.05 -0.67 20.26
CA ARG A 3 -13.84 -1.02 21.02
C ARG A 3 -13.32 -2.34 20.44
N SER A 4 -12.24 -2.26 19.67
CA SER A 4 -11.55 -3.44 19.14
C SER A 4 -10.39 -3.77 20.06
N ASP A 5 -10.23 -5.05 20.40
CA ASP A 5 -9.08 -5.54 21.15
C ASP A 5 -7.87 -5.65 20.20
N PRO A 6 -6.76 -4.94 20.45
CA PRO A 6 -5.56 -5.04 19.62
C PRO A 6 -4.77 -6.36 19.82
N GLY A 7 -5.14 -7.18 20.82
CA GLY A 7 -4.39 -8.37 21.20
C GLY A 7 -3.20 -8.09 22.12
N GLU A 8 -2.47 -9.14 22.46
CA GLU A 8 -1.27 -9.07 23.31
C GLU A 8 -0.10 -8.39 22.59
N PRO A 9 0.75 -7.65 23.31
CA PRO A 9 1.94 -7.02 22.73
C PRO A 9 2.96 -8.08 22.27
N ILE A 10 3.66 -7.76 21.18
CA ILE A 10 4.80 -8.56 20.71
C ILE A 10 6.06 -8.05 21.41
N GLU A 11 6.77 -8.93 22.12
CA GLU A 11 8.07 -8.63 22.74
C GLU A 11 9.23 -9.11 21.86
N GLY A 12 10.27 -8.27 21.69
CA GLY A 12 11.45 -8.59 20.89
C GLY A 12 11.34 -8.18 19.42
N GLU A 13 12.10 -8.87 18.55
CA GLU A 13 12.12 -8.57 17.12
C GLU A 13 10.88 -9.12 16.42
N VAL A 14 10.20 -8.26 15.66
CA VAL A 14 8.99 -8.64 14.91
C VAL A 14 9.35 -9.56 13.76
N LYS A 15 8.60 -10.65 13.64
CA LYS A 15 8.70 -11.63 12.55
C LYS A 15 7.35 -11.81 11.83
N PRO A 16 7.33 -12.29 10.58
CA PRO A 16 6.11 -12.44 9.79
C PRO A 16 5.02 -13.31 10.45
N GLU A 17 5.38 -14.25 11.31
CA GLU A 17 4.42 -15.09 12.05
C GLU A 17 3.60 -14.32 13.11
N HIS A 18 4.02 -13.12 13.49
CA HIS A 18 3.34 -12.34 14.53
C HIS A 18 2.13 -11.56 14.03
N GLY A 19 1.83 -11.58 12.72
CA GLY A 19 0.62 -10.95 12.19
C GLY A 19 0.65 -10.66 10.71
N HIS A 20 -0.37 -9.95 10.24
CA HIS A 20 -0.45 -9.53 8.86
C HIS A 20 0.57 -8.42 8.57
N MET A 21 1.43 -8.66 7.58
CA MET A 21 2.34 -7.62 7.09
C MET A 21 1.57 -6.56 6.32
N LEU A 22 2.00 -5.30 6.47
CA LEU A 22 1.49 -4.22 5.63
C LEU A 22 1.88 -4.46 4.17
N PRO A 23 1.03 -4.04 3.22
CA PRO A 23 1.39 -4.08 1.81
C PRO A 23 2.66 -3.25 1.56
N ILE A 24 3.70 -3.87 1.03
CA ILE A 24 4.99 -3.21 0.76
C ILE A 24 5.10 -2.68 -0.68
N THR A 25 4.12 -2.98 -1.52
CA THR A 25 4.07 -2.49 -2.90
C THR A 25 2.86 -1.60 -3.10
N TRP A 26 3.00 -0.60 -3.96
CA TRP A 26 1.89 0.30 -4.26
C TRP A 26 0.65 -0.41 -4.84
N PRO A 27 0.79 -1.39 -5.78
CA PRO A 27 -0.36 -2.15 -6.26
C PRO A 27 -1.08 -2.92 -5.15
N SER A 28 -0.33 -3.55 -4.23
CA SER A 28 -0.93 -4.32 -3.13
C SER A 28 -1.60 -3.41 -2.10
N ALA A 29 -1.06 -2.21 -1.85
CA ALA A 29 -1.69 -1.22 -0.99
C ALA A 29 -3.01 -0.70 -1.55
N ILE A 30 -3.07 -0.41 -2.86
CA ILE A 30 -4.30 0.01 -3.54
C ILE A 30 -5.35 -1.11 -3.49
N ALA A 31 -4.94 -2.36 -3.78
CA ALA A 31 -5.85 -3.50 -3.73
C ALA A 31 -6.42 -3.74 -2.32
N ALA A 32 -5.60 -3.59 -1.27
CA ALA A 32 -6.04 -3.69 0.11
C ALA A 32 -7.02 -2.56 0.48
N PHE A 33 -6.78 -1.33 0.02
CA PHE A 33 -7.66 -0.19 0.24
C PHE A 33 -9.05 -0.40 -0.40
N GLU A 34 -9.10 -0.85 -1.65
CA GLU A 34 -10.36 -1.07 -2.37
C GLU A 34 -11.23 -2.16 -1.75
N GLN A 35 -10.60 -3.18 -1.17
CA GLN A 35 -11.29 -4.27 -0.49
C GLN A 35 -11.79 -3.87 0.91
N SER A 36 -11.24 -2.80 1.50
CA SER A 36 -11.53 -2.39 2.87
C SER A 36 -12.93 -1.80 3.04
N ALA A 37 -13.82 -2.56 3.68
CA ALA A 37 -15.13 -2.05 4.13
C ALA A 37 -14.97 -0.88 5.09
N PHE A 38 -13.96 -0.94 5.98
CA PHE A 38 -13.66 0.15 6.90
C PHE A 38 -13.37 1.47 6.16
N MET A 39 -12.58 1.44 5.08
CA MET A 39 -12.28 2.66 4.32
C MET A 39 -13.52 3.19 3.59
N ARG A 40 -14.36 2.32 3.02
CA ARG A 40 -15.62 2.73 2.38
C ARG A 40 -16.59 3.37 3.38
N ASP A 41 -16.74 2.78 4.56
CA ASP A 41 -17.62 3.28 5.62
C ASP A 41 -17.11 4.59 6.22
N THR A 42 -15.78 4.75 6.32
CA THR A 42 -15.15 5.91 6.97
C THR A 42 -15.06 7.12 6.05
N LEU A 43 -14.72 6.91 4.78
CA LEU A 43 -14.48 7.98 3.82
C LEU A 43 -15.68 8.24 2.89
N GLY A 44 -16.64 7.32 2.87
CA GLY A 44 -17.73 7.31 1.91
C GLY A 44 -17.40 6.49 0.67
N GLU A 45 -18.39 5.74 0.18
CA GLU A 45 -18.23 4.79 -0.94
C GLU A 45 -17.67 5.45 -2.20
N GLU A 46 -18.24 6.59 -2.60
CA GLU A 46 -17.84 7.28 -3.82
C GLU A 46 -16.44 7.90 -3.72
N PHE A 47 -16.11 8.48 -2.57
CA PHE A 47 -14.78 9.03 -2.35
C PHE A 47 -13.72 7.92 -2.38
N ALA A 48 -13.94 6.83 -1.65
CA ALA A 48 -13.01 5.70 -1.61
C ALA A 48 -12.79 5.14 -3.02
N ARG A 49 -13.85 5.00 -3.82
CA ARG A 49 -13.76 4.53 -5.21
C ARG A 49 -12.90 5.45 -6.08
N VAL A 50 -13.20 6.76 -6.09
CA VAL A 50 -12.48 7.73 -6.92
C VAL A 50 -11.03 7.87 -6.46
N TYR A 51 -10.78 7.89 -5.15
CA TYR A 51 -9.42 7.95 -4.60
C TYR A 51 -8.56 6.77 -5.06
N ALA A 52 -9.09 5.54 -4.99
CA ALA A 52 -8.38 4.35 -5.46
C ALA A 52 -8.05 4.44 -6.96
N MET A 53 -9.00 4.88 -7.78
CA MET A 53 -8.77 5.10 -9.22
C MET A 53 -7.65 6.12 -9.48
N MET A 54 -7.65 7.24 -8.76
CA MET A 54 -6.59 8.24 -8.87
C MET A 54 -5.22 7.65 -8.50
N LYS A 55 -5.14 6.85 -7.43
CA LYS A 55 -3.88 6.22 -7.02
C LYS A 55 -3.37 5.19 -8.02
N ARG A 56 -4.26 4.45 -8.70
CA ARG A 56 -3.86 3.59 -9.83
C ARG A 56 -3.26 4.42 -10.96
N GLN A 57 -3.91 5.51 -11.33
CA GLN A 57 -3.44 6.37 -12.41
C GLN A 57 -2.09 7.04 -12.06
N GLU A 58 -1.90 7.48 -10.82
CA GLU A 58 -0.61 8.00 -10.34
C GLU A 58 0.50 6.95 -10.42
N MET A 59 0.21 5.73 -10.00
CA MET A 59 1.15 4.61 -10.05
C MET A 59 1.53 4.27 -11.49
N GLU A 60 0.56 4.12 -12.39
CA GLU A 60 0.80 3.84 -13.82
C GLU A 60 1.74 4.87 -14.45
N ARG A 61 1.47 6.17 -14.23
CA ARG A 61 2.34 7.25 -14.73
C ARG A 61 3.77 7.19 -14.19
N LEU A 62 3.95 6.75 -12.95
CA LEU A 62 5.28 6.64 -12.35
C LEU A 62 6.04 5.41 -12.88
N LEU A 63 5.33 4.30 -13.12
CA LEU A 63 5.92 3.10 -13.70
C LEU A 63 6.34 3.26 -15.17
N GLU A 64 5.77 4.22 -15.89
CA GLU A 64 6.21 4.59 -17.24
C GLU A 64 7.56 5.33 -17.27
N ARG A 65 8.08 5.76 -16.12
CA ARG A 65 9.29 6.57 -16.03
C ARG A 65 10.48 5.71 -15.59
N VAL A 66 11.52 5.67 -16.43
CA VAL A 66 12.82 5.13 -16.02
C VAL A 66 13.44 6.05 -14.99
N THR A 67 13.76 5.50 -13.83
CA THR A 67 14.32 6.22 -12.69
C THR A 67 15.84 6.38 -12.80
N ASP A 68 16.39 7.39 -12.12
CA ASP A 68 17.85 7.60 -12.08
C ASP A 68 18.58 6.37 -11.50
N ALA A 69 17.99 5.70 -10.51
CA ALA A 69 18.55 4.47 -9.95
C ALA A 69 18.62 3.33 -10.98
N GLU A 70 17.62 3.19 -11.86
CA GLU A 70 17.64 2.22 -12.95
C GLU A 70 18.71 2.59 -13.99
N TYR A 71 18.86 3.88 -14.33
CA TYR A 71 19.96 4.35 -15.17
C TYR A 71 21.33 4.03 -14.56
N ASP A 72 21.55 4.35 -13.28
CA ASP A 72 22.81 4.11 -12.58
C ASP A 72 23.15 2.62 -12.44
N THR A 73 22.13 1.77 -12.39
CA THR A 73 22.27 0.32 -12.26
C THR A 73 22.55 -0.33 -13.61
N TYR A 74 21.85 0.08 -14.67
CA TYR A 74 21.83 -0.64 -15.95
C TYR A 74 22.53 0.08 -17.10
N LEU A 75 22.73 1.40 -17.04
CA LEU A 75 23.35 2.21 -18.10
C LEU A 75 24.78 2.68 -17.74
N ARG A 76 25.46 2.01 -16.81
CA ARG A 76 26.87 2.36 -16.53
C ARG A 76 27.73 2.00 -17.74
N THR A 77 28.05 3.02 -18.56
CA THR A 77 29.02 2.93 -19.65
C THR A 77 30.39 2.64 -19.04
N VAL A 78 30.99 1.51 -19.41
CA VAL A 78 32.43 1.25 -19.21
C VAL A 78 33.29 2.20 -20.02
#